data_AF-A0A949Z8N3-F1
#
_entry.id   AF-A0A949Z8N3-F1
#
_cell.length_a   1.000
_cell.length_b   1.000
_cell.length_c   1.000
_cell.angle_alpha   90.00
_cell.angle_beta   90.00
_cell.angle_gamma   90.00
#
_symmetry.space_group_name_H-M   'P 1'
#
loop_
_entity.id
_entity.type
_entity.pdbx_description
1 polymer ?
#
loop_
_entity_poly.entity_id
_entity_poly.type
_entity_poly.pdbx_seq_one_letter_code
_entity_poly.pdbx_strand_id
1 'polypeptide(L)'
;MQTAEHPDILAKKPTIAVIGTGLVGSGWGIVFARAGHPVRLFDSMPGASERALELIRDRLAGLAEQGLVSSPEAIFRNVSV
;
A
#
# COMPACT_ATOMS: atom_id res chain seq x y z
N MET A 1 -21.45 24.55 -13.65
CA MET A 1 -20.48 23.78 -12.82
C MET A 1 -19.64 22.97 -13.77
N GLN A 2 -18.40 23.41 -14.00
CA GLN A 2 -17.48 22.77 -14.94
C GLN A 2 -17.09 21.42 -14.34
N THR A 3 -17.47 20.32 -14.98
CA THR A 3 -16.96 18.99 -14.64
C THR A 3 -15.45 19.06 -14.84
N ALA A 4 -14.68 18.94 -13.76
CA ALA A 4 -13.25 18.78 -13.88
C ALA A 4 -13.02 17.51 -14.70
N GLU A 5 -12.57 17.68 -15.95
CA GLU A 5 -11.96 16.62 -16.72
C GLU A 5 -10.77 16.12 -15.90
N HIS A 6 -10.92 14.96 -15.25
CA HIS A 6 -9.82 14.34 -14.52
C HIS A 6 -8.89 13.71 -15.56
N PRO A 7 -7.65 14.23 -15.71
CA PRO A 7 -6.70 13.71 -16.68
C PRO A 7 -6.51 12.22 -16.45
N ASP A 8 -6.51 11.48 -17.56
CA ASP A 8 -6.56 10.02 -17.69
C ASP A 8 -6.07 9.22 -16.47
N ILE A 9 -6.94 9.05 -15.47
CA ILE A 9 -6.72 8.18 -14.30
C ILE A 9 -6.60 6.71 -14.70
N LEU A 10 -6.86 6.39 -15.97
CA LEU A 10 -6.80 5.04 -16.54
C LEU A 10 -5.44 4.76 -17.20
N ALA A 11 -4.69 5.79 -17.60
CA ALA A 11 -3.36 5.63 -18.21
C ALA A 11 -2.26 5.22 -17.20
N LYS A 12 -2.39 5.60 -15.93
CA LYS A 12 -1.44 5.24 -14.85
C LYS A 12 -2.21 4.96 -13.57
N LYS A 13 -1.88 3.85 -12.89
CA LYS A 13 -2.51 3.50 -11.60
C LYS A 13 -2.37 4.66 -10.61
N PRO A 14 -3.47 5.18 -10.05
CA PRO A 14 -3.41 6.29 -9.12
C PRO A 14 -2.67 5.88 -7.85
N THR A 15 -1.92 6.83 -7.28
CA THR A 15 -1.32 6.69 -5.96
C THR A 15 -2.41 6.69 -4.89
N ILE A 16 -2.36 5.73 -3.97
CA ILE A 16 -3.29 5.58 -2.86
C ILE A 16 -2.61 6.06 -1.58
N ALA A 17 -3.26 6.96 -0.85
CA ALA A 17 -2.85 7.33 0.50
C ALA A 17 -3.61 6.48 1.52
N VAL A 18 -2.90 5.86 2.45
CA VAL A 18 -3.49 5.14 3.59
C VAL A 18 -3.20 5.95 4.85
N ILE A 19 -4.27 6.44 5.47
CA ILE A 19 -4.23 7.26 6.69
C ILE A 19 -4.58 6.38 7.89
N GLY A 20 -3.64 6.26 8.82
CA GLY A 20 -3.66 5.29 9.92
C GLY A 20 -3.00 3.99 9.50
N THR A 21 -1.88 3.63 10.13
CA THR A 21 -1.00 2.53 9.68
C THR A 21 -0.97 1.32 10.62
N GLY A 22 -1.94 1.24 11.53
CA GLY A 22 -2.18 0.08 12.38
C GLY A 22 -2.61 -1.18 11.60
N LEU A 23 -3.24 -2.15 12.27
CA LEU A 23 -3.53 -3.47 11.67
C LEU A 23 -4.32 -3.39 10.37
N VAL A 24 -5.41 -2.60 10.36
CA VAL A 24 -6.29 -2.44 9.19
C VAL A 24 -5.60 -1.65 8.07
N GLY A 25 -4.91 -0.56 8.42
CA GLY A 25 -4.22 0.29 7.44
C GLY A 25 -3.14 -0.45 6.67
N SER A 26 -2.28 -1.18 7.38
CA SER A 26 -1.27 -2.04 6.74
C SER A 26 -1.89 -3.18 5.91
N GLY A 27 -3.08 -3.67 6.28
CA GLY A 27 -3.85 -4.60 5.44
C GLY A 27 -4.27 -3.98 4.11
N TRP A 28 -4.85 -2.77 4.15
CA TRP A 28 -5.17 -2.01 2.93
C TRP A 28 -3.94 -1.67 2.10
N GLY A 29 -2.82 -1.36 2.77
CA GLY A 29 -1.54 -1.13 2.12
C GLY A 29 -1.11 -2.32 1.25
N ILE A 30 -1.22 -3.54 1.78
CA ILE A 30 -0.95 -4.78 1.04
C ILE A 30 -1.92 -4.97 -0.13
N VAL A 31 -3.24 -4.77 0.10
CA VAL A 31 -4.27 -4.96 -0.93
C VAL A 31 -4.02 -4.07 -2.15
N PHE A 32 -3.81 -2.77 -1.94
CA PHE A 32 -3.58 -1.82 -3.03
C PHE A 32 -2.22 -2.02 -3.70
N ALA A 33 -1.17 -2.27 -2.92
CA ALA A 33 0.16 -2.57 -3.44
C ALA A 33 0.17 -3.84 -4.31
N ARG A 34 -0.57 -4.88 -3.90
CA ARG A 34 -0.72 -6.12 -4.67
C ARG A 34 -1.52 -5.90 -5.96
N ALA A 35 -2.47 -4.98 -5.94
CA ALA A 35 -3.15 -4.52 -7.15
C ALA A 35 -2.26 -3.64 -8.05
N GLY A 36 -1.01 -3.36 -7.66
CA GLY A 36 -0.03 -2.60 -8.44
C GLY A 36 -0.13 -1.08 -8.29
N HIS A 37 -0.90 -0.58 -7.31
CA HIS A 37 -0.97 0.85 -7.04
C HIS A 37 0.23 1.29 -6.20
N PRO A 38 0.85 2.45 -6.49
CA PRO A 38 1.73 3.10 -5.53
C PRO A 38 0.92 3.44 -4.26
N VAL A 39 1.46 3.12 -3.09
CA VAL A 39 0.83 3.33 -1.79
C VAL A 39 1.74 4.20 -0.93
N ARG A 40 1.15 5.26 -0.35
CA ARG A 40 1.80 6.13 0.64
C ARG A 40 1.14 5.98 1.99
N LEU A 41 1.93 5.67 3.01
CA LEU A 41 1.47 5.42 4.37
C LEU A 41 1.68 6.66 5.22
N PHE A 42 0.64 7.07 5.93
CA PHE A 42 0.73 8.16 6.89
C PHE A 42 0.03 7.79 8.19
N ASP A 43 0.66 8.11 9.31
CA ASP A 43 0.08 8.06 10.64
C ASP A 43 0.51 9.30 11.43
N SER A 44 -0.37 9.80 12.30
CA SER A 44 -0.07 10.94 13.16
C SER A 44 0.88 10.57 14.31
N MET A 45 0.98 9.29 14.67
CA MET A 45 1.89 8.82 15.69
C MET A 45 3.32 8.71 15.12
N PRO A 46 4.31 9.41 15.71
CA PRO A 46 5.69 9.33 15.25
C PRO A 46 6.20 7.88 15.21
N GLY A 47 6.86 7.52 14.10
CA GLY A 47 7.42 6.16 13.91
C GLY A 47 6.39 5.09 13.53
N ALA A 48 5.09 5.40 13.49
CA ALA A 48 4.07 4.40 13.14
C ALA A 48 4.05 4.07 11.65
N SER A 49 4.31 5.05 10.77
CA SER A 49 4.45 4.82 9.33
C SER A 49 5.63 3.90 9.01
N GLU A 50 6.77 4.09 9.67
CA GLU A 50 7.98 3.28 9.49
C GLU A 50 7.77 1.86 10.00
N ARG A 51 7.22 1.69 11.21
CA ARG A 51 6.85 0.37 11.74
C ARG A 51 5.85 -0.37 10.85
N ALA A 52 4.98 0.36 10.15
CA ALA A 52 4.06 -0.26 9.21
C ALA A 52 4.75 -0.85 7.98
N LEU A 53 5.89 -0.29 7.54
CA LEU A 53 6.70 -0.92 6.48
C LEU A 53 7.21 -2.31 6.92
N GLU A 54 7.70 -2.42 8.16
CA GLU A 54 8.14 -3.70 8.73
C GLU A 54 6.96 -4.68 8.84
N LEU A 55 5.84 -4.24 9.39
CA LEU A 55 4.63 -5.05 9.51
C LEU A 55 4.11 -5.55 8.16
N ILE A 56 4.16 -4.71 7.11
CA ILE A 56 3.75 -5.10 5.76
C ILE A 56 4.71 -6.14 5.19
N ARG A 57 6.02 -5.97 5.39
CA ARG A 57 7.03 -6.94 4.94
C ARG A 57 6.81 -8.31 5.58
N ASP A 58 6.63 -8.36 6.90
CA ASP A 58 6.41 -9.61 7.63
C ASP A 58 5.13 -10.32 7.18
N ARG A 59 4.05 -9.56 6.96
CA ARG A 59 2.79 -10.12 6.46
C ARG A 59 2.90 -10.63 5.04
N LEU A 60 3.62 -9.93 4.17
CA LEU A 60 3.86 -10.40 2.81
C LEU A 60 4.68 -11.69 2.80
N ALA A 61 5.65 -11.83 3.70
CA ALA A 61 6.39 -13.07 3.89
C ALA A 61 5.46 -14.21 4.35
N GLY A 62 4.65 -13.99 5.39
CA GLY A 62 3.67 -14.99 5.85
C GLY A 62 2.64 -15.38 4.78
N LEU A 63 2.17 -14.42 3.97
CA LEU A 63 1.30 -14.71 2.84
C LEU A 63 2.00 -15.56 1.77
N ALA A 64 3.30 -15.36 1.54
CA ALA A 64 4.08 -16.14 0.59
C ALA A 64 4.28 -17.57 1.06
N GLU A 65 4.57 -17.77 2.34
CA GLU A 65 4.69 -19.10 2.96
C GLU A 65 3.41 -19.92 2.79
N GLN A 66 2.24 -19.27 2.81
CA GLN A 66 0.94 -19.91 2.58
C GLN A 66 0.55 -19.98 1.09
N GLY A 67 1.43 -19.58 0.16
CA GLY A 67 1.16 -19.61 -1.28
C GLY A 67 0.12 -18.59 -1.77
N LEU A 68 -0.19 -17.56 -0.97
CA LEU A 68 -1.23 -16.57 -1.27
C LEU A 68 -0.70 -15.38 -2.09
N VAL A 69 0.62 -15.21 -2.19
CA VAL A 69 1.31 -14.24 -3.06
C VAL A 69 2.58 -14.86 -3.65
N SER A 70 2.92 -14.49 -4.88
CA SER A 70 4.07 -15.05 -5.61
C SER A 70 5.33 -14.18 -5.58
N SER A 71 5.21 -12.87 -5.31
CA SER A 71 6.37 -11.97 -5.25
C SER A 71 6.17 -10.88 -4.20
N PRO A 72 6.43 -11.19 -2.92
CA PRO A 72 6.39 -10.24 -1.80
C PRO A 72 7.16 -8.95 -2.07
N GLU A 73 8.36 -9.04 -2.62
CA GLU A 73 9.24 -7.90 -2.88
C GLU A 73 8.66 -7.00 -3.97
N ALA A 74 8.05 -7.58 -5.02
CA ALA A 74 7.41 -6.79 -6.06
C ALA A 74 6.21 -6.01 -5.52
N ILE A 75 5.43 -6.61 -4.61
CA ILE A 75 4.33 -5.95 -3.93
C ILE A 75 4.87 -4.85 -3.01
N PHE A 76 5.88 -5.17 -2.20
CA PHE A 76 6.45 -4.24 -1.22
C PHE A 76 7.05 -2.98 -1.87
N ARG A 77 7.66 -3.10 -3.05
CA ARG A 77 8.18 -1.94 -3.81
C ARG A 77 7.13 -0.86 -4.11
N ASN A 78 5.85 -1.20 -4.08
CA ASN A 78 4.79 -0.23 -4.29
C ASN A 78 4.45 0.56 -3.02
N VAL A 79 5.03 0.24 -1.85
CA VAL A 79 4.70 0.87 -0.56
C VAL A 79 5.82 1.81 -0.12
N SER A 80 5.45 3.01 0.34
CA SER A 80 6.36 4.03 0.87
C SER A 80 5.68 4.87 1.96
N VAL A 81 6.46 5.63 2.73
CA VAL A 81 5.98 6.63 3.71
C VAL A 81 6.17 8.04 3.13
#